data_AF-A0A8H5F1E8-F1
#
_entry.id   AF-A0A8H5F1E8-F1
#
_cell.length_a   1.000
_cell.length_b   1.000
_cell.length_c   1.000
_cell.angle_alpha   90.00
_cell.angle_beta   90.00
_cell.angle_gamma   90.00
#
_symmetry.space_group_name_H-M   'P 1'
#
loop_
_entity.id
_entity.type
_entity.pdbx_description
1 polymer ?
#
loop_
_entity_poly.entity_id
_entity_poly.type
_entity_poly.pdbx_seq_one_letter_code
_entity_poly.pdbx_strand_id
1 'polypeptide(L)'
;MTVTKNRNGVFTTLGQAFMAGVARMDRSLSPAVTLNKLKAHKYVLSDLQYVGVALLSSYWFIIMESPPFPFKLFIPILWIVLLIVPVTSQFFFPATPIFIYLLSFYSSRFVSAEVRPVVSVSLLPTLESVLYGANISDILTRFTHPILDVIAWIPYGVGHFTIPFVVGAFVWLFRDVRILKLWASVFGYMNLTGVLIQILFPCAPPWYEVIYGLTPANYGMKGSPGGLARIDALLHTSMYSAAFGNSPMVFGAFPSLHAGSATMEALFIAHFFPQMSKFVWVYAGILYWATMYLTHHYLIDVVCGACMSTMFFYLWLPDDLKSTAAATTPPPNLSSFATGYQRSKYEVYDLEDPRRAAPPSAGAMLDAADFDVESDDEEVDITYRSPVPGTASFLQQQQQQKAGGPKGHRHTASIASLIRGDERGPEDGWSPVRGSFKGSRV
;
A
#
# COMPACT_ATOMS: atom_id res chain seq x y z
N MET A 1 7.81 -4.80 -43.74
CA MET A 1 7.55 -5.34 -42.39
C MET A 1 6.72 -4.34 -41.62
N THR A 2 5.41 -4.53 -41.67
CA THR A 2 4.44 -3.74 -40.92
C THR A 2 4.54 -4.20 -39.48
N VAL A 3 5.08 -3.36 -38.59
CA VAL A 3 5.01 -3.61 -37.15
C VAL A 3 3.54 -3.49 -36.77
N THR A 4 2.85 -4.63 -36.71
CA THR A 4 1.55 -4.75 -36.06
C THR A 4 1.78 -4.46 -34.58
N LYS A 5 1.63 -3.18 -34.23
CA LYS A 5 1.52 -2.69 -32.87
C LYS A 5 0.29 -3.38 -32.28
N ASN A 6 0.51 -4.46 -31.52
CA ASN A 6 -0.55 -5.29 -30.98
C ASN A 6 -1.42 -4.40 -30.06
N ARG A 7 -2.60 -3.98 -30.55
CA ARG A 7 -3.60 -3.17 -29.82
C ARG A 7 -4.42 -4.01 -28.83
N ASN A 8 -3.88 -5.16 -28.41
CA ASN A 8 -4.40 -6.00 -27.34
C ASN A 8 -3.59 -5.71 -26.06
N GLY A 9 -3.42 -4.47 -25.59
CA GLY A 9 -4.45 -3.51 -25.22
C GLY A 9 -4.75 -3.72 -23.73
N VAL A 10 -3.90 -3.18 -22.84
CA VAL A 10 -3.93 -3.14 -21.34
C VAL A 10 -4.97 -4.00 -20.60
N PHE A 11 -6.25 -3.92 -20.95
CA PHE A 11 -7.32 -4.82 -20.53
C PHE A 11 -7.02 -6.31 -20.72
N THR A 12 -6.38 -6.72 -21.82
CA THR A 12 -5.95 -8.12 -22.01
C THR A 12 -4.90 -8.53 -20.99
N THR A 13 -3.94 -7.65 -20.69
CA THR A 13 -2.89 -7.89 -19.69
C THR A 13 -3.45 -7.92 -18.26
N LEU A 14 -4.36 -7.01 -17.92
CA LEU A 14 -5.05 -7.00 -16.63
C LEU A 14 -5.92 -8.24 -16.44
N GLY A 15 -6.66 -8.64 -17.48
CA GLY A 15 -7.46 -9.86 -17.46
C GLY A 15 -6.62 -11.11 -17.24
N GLN A 16 -5.50 -11.25 -17.96
CA GLN A 16 -4.56 -12.36 -17.77
C GLN A 16 -3.94 -12.37 -16.36
N ALA A 17 -3.52 -11.21 -15.85
CA ALA A 17 -3.00 -11.08 -14.49
C ALA A 17 -4.02 -11.47 -13.43
N PHE A 18 -5.27 -11.06 -13.61
CA PHE A 18 -6.37 -11.43 -12.73
C PHE A 18 -6.65 -12.93 -12.77
N MET A 19 -6.78 -13.53 -13.95
CA MET A 19 -7.00 -14.97 -14.09
C MET A 19 -5.85 -15.79 -13.49
N ALA A 20 -4.61 -15.40 -13.74
CA ALA A 20 -3.44 -16.01 -13.11
C ALA A 20 -3.46 -15.87 -11.58
N GLY A 21 -3.99 -14.75 -11.07
CA GLY A 21 -4.15 -14.49 -9.65
C GLY A 21 -5.23 -15.32 -8.97
N VAL A 22 -6.38 -15.47 -9.62
CA VAL A 22 -7.46 -16.34 -9.15
C VAL A 22 -7.06 -17.81 -9.25
N ALA A 23 -6.27 -18.19 -10.26
CA ALA A 23 -5.81 -19.57 -10.45
C ALA A 23 -4.86 -20.06 -9.34
N ARG A 24 -4.05 -19.16 -8.75
CA ARG A 24 -3.08 -19.52 -7.68
C ARG A 24 -3.65 -19.47 -6.26
N MET A 25 -4.91 -19.07 -6.08
CA MET A 25 -5.52 -18.99 -4.75
C MET A 25 -5.81 -20.38 -4.19
N ASP A 26 -5.58 -20.56 -2.88
CA ASP A 26 -6.07 -21.73 -2.17
C ASP A 26 -7.60 -21.62 -2.04
N ARG A 27 -8.32 -22.65 -2.49
CA ARG A 27 -9.81 -22.68 -2.46
C ARG A 27 -10.34 -23.63 -1.40
N SER A 28 -9.47 -24.23 -0.59
CA SER A 28 -9.89 -25.17 0.44
C SER A 28 -10.70 -24.47 1.53
N LEU A 29 -11.83 -25.08 1.88
CA LEU A 29 -12.69 -24.71 3.00
C LEU A 29 -12.39 -25.54 4.26
N SER A 30 -11.49 -26.52 4.17
CA SER A 30 -11.25 -27.48 5.26
C SER A 30 -10.28 -26.92 6.30
N PRO A 31 -10.72 -26.70 7.55
CA PRO A 31 -9.84 -26.25 8.63
C PRO A 31 -8.68 -27.22 8.93
N ALA A 32 -8.87 -28.50 8.62
CA ALA A 32 -7.86 -29.54 8.83
C ALA A 32 -6.56 -29.26 8.06
N VAL A 33 -6.64 -28.61 6.89
CA VAL A 33 -5.45 -28.23 6.10
C VAL A 33 -4.57 -27.25 6.88
N THR A 34 -5.16 -26.19 7.44
CA THR A 34 -4.44 -25.19 8.23
C THR A 34 -3.89 -25.80 9.52
N LEU A 35 -4.69 -26.63 10.21
CA LEU A 35 -4.26 -27.30 11.43
C LEU A 35 -3.09 -28.26 11.19
N ASN A 36 -3.09 -28.99 10.08
CA ASN A 36 -1.98 -29.86 9.70
C ASN A 36 -0.73 -29.05 9.34
N LYS A 37 -0.88 -27.93 8.61
CA LYS A 37 0.23 -27.00 8.34
C LYS A 37 0.85 -26.47 9.65
N LEU A 38 0.01 -26.08 10.62
CA LEU A 38 0.46 -25.60 11.92
C LEU A 38 1.19 -26.69 12.73
N LYS A 39 0.68 -27.92 12.73
CA LYS A 39 1.34 -29.07 13.39
C LYS A 39 2.70 -29.41 12.77
N ALA A 40 2.83 -29.23 11.46
CA ALA A 40 4.06 -29.50 10.73
C ALA A 40 5.06 -28.32 10.78
N HIS A 41 4.65 -27.14 11.26
CA HIS A 41 5.48 -25.95 11.27
C HIS A 41 6.66 -26.11 12.24
N LYS A 42 7.86 -25.79 11.75
CA LYS A 42 9.07 -25.74 12.56
C LYS A 42 9.23 -24.32 13.07
N TYR A 43 8.96 -24.11 14.35
CA TYR A 43 9.03 -22.80 14.97
C TYR A 43 10.44 -22.22 14.92
N VAL A 44 10.51 -20.94 14.56
CA VAL A 44 11.74 -20.13 14.53
C VAL A 44 11.58 -18.89 15.40
N LEU A 45 12.67 -18.19 15.69
CA LEU A 45 12.64 -17.04 16.60
C LEU A 45 11.72 -15.91 16.10
N SER A 46 11.60 -15.71 14.79
CA SER A 46 10.70 -14.72 14.21
C SER A 46 9.21 -15.02 14.46
N ASP A 47 8.84 -16.25 14.83
CA ASP A 47 7.47 -16.59 15.21
C ASP A 47 7.05 -15.95 16.55
N LEU A 48 8.00 -15.46 17.36
CA LEU A 48 7.69 -14.70 18.58
C LEU A 48 6.87 -13.43 18.30
N GLN A 49 6.91 -12.90 17.08
CA GLN A 49 6.05 -11.78 16.68
C GLN A 49 4.56 -12.08 16.90
N TYR A 50 4.12 -13.33 16.70
CA TYR A 50 2.72 -13.71 16.87
C TYR A 50 2.31 -13.74 18.35
N VAL A 51 3.24 -14.07 19.25
CA VAL A 51 3.03 -13.94 20.70
C VAL A 51 2.85 -12.47 21.06
N GLY A 52 3.70 -11.58 20.55
CA GLY A 52 3.58 -10.14 20.75
C GLY A 52 2.24 -9.58 20.24
N VAL A 53 1.82 -9.99 19.05
CA VAL A 53 0.51 -9.63 18.48
C VAL A 53 -0.63 -10.13 19.36
N ALA A 54 -0.57 -11.38 19.84
CA ALA A 54 -1.61 -11.94 20.70
C ALA A 54 -1.73 -11.19 22.03
N LEU A 55 -0.61 -10.88 22.68
CA LEU A 55 -0.58 -10.10 23.92
C LEU A 55 -1.14 -8.69 23.71
N LEU A 56 -0.68 -8.00 22.67
CA LEU A 56 -1.14 -6.65 22.36
C LEU A 56 -2.63 -6.62 22.00
N SER A 57 -3.10 -7.59 21.20
CA SER A 57 -4.51 -7.74 20.87
C SER A 57 -5.36 -7.97 22.13
N SER A 58 -4.89 -8.83 23.04
CA SER A 58 -5.57 -9.13 24.30
C SER A 58 -5.70 -7.88 25.16
N TYR A 59 -4.63 -7.09 25.29
CA TYR A 59 -4.67 -5.80 25.98
C TYR A 59 -5.73 -4.87 25.39
N TRP A 60 -5.76 -4.72 24.06
CA TRP A 60 -6.76 -3.86 23.40
C TRP A 60 -8.19 -4.36 23.61
N PHE A 61 -8.45 -5.66 23.53
CA PHE A 61 -9.78 -6.21 23.78
C PHE A 61 -10.23 -6.08 25.23
N ILE A 62 -9.30 -6.12 26.19
CA ILE A 62 -9.61 -5.92 27.61
C ILE A 62 -10.14 -4.49 27.81
N ILE A 63 -9.43 -3.48 27.32
CA ILE A 63 -9.81 -2.07 27.53
C ILE A 63 -10.92 -1.57 26.60
N MET A 64 -11.21 -2.28 25.49
CA MET A 64 -12.24 -1.87 24.53
C MET A 64 -13.62 -1.78 25.19
N GLU A 65 -14.22 -0.59 25.16
CA GLU A 65 -15.55 -0.33 25.70
C GLU A 65 -16.65 -0.44 24.64
N SER A 66 -16.32 -0.17 23.38
CA SER A 66 -17.24 -0.27 22.24
C SER A 66 -16.62 -1.12 21.12
N PRO A 67 -17.32 -2.12 20.58
CA PRO A 67 -18.58 -2.67 21.09
C PRO A 67 -18.44 -3.22 22.53
N PRO A 68 -19.51 -3.20 23.36
CA PRO A 68 -19.42 -3.67 24.73
C PRO A 68 -19.36 -5.22 24.79
N PHE A 69 -19.03 -5.76 25.96
CA PHE A 69 -19.19 -7.19 26.22
C PHE A 69 -20.69 -7.56 26.22
N PRO A 70 -21.10 -8.72 25.67
CA PRO A 70 -20.27 -9.75 25.02
C PRO A 70 -20.01 -9.50 23.52
N PHE A 71 -20.58 -8.47 22.91
CA PHE A 71 -20.48 -8.22 21.46
C PHE A 71 -19.03 -8.08 20.95
N LYS A 72 -18.11 -7.52 21.74
CA LYS A 72 -16.68 -7.49 21.34
C LYS A 72 -16.05 -8.86 21.13
N LEU A 73 -16.60 -9.94 21.71
CA LEU A 73 -16.10 -11.31 21.50
C LEU A 73 -16.29 -11.80 20.06
N PHE A 74 -17.22 -11.21 19.29
CA PHE A 74 -17.36 -11.54 17.87
C PHE A 74 -16.10 -11.23 17.07
N ILE A 75 -15.32 -10.23 17.46
CA ILE A 75 -14.10 -9.83 16.76
C ILE A 75 -13.02 -10.93 16.81
N PRO A 76 -12.55 -11.41 17.99
CA PRO A 76 -11.57 -12.49 18.04
C PRO A 76 -12.12 -13.83 17.54
N ILE A 77 -13.42 -14.12 17.71
CA ILE A 77 -14.04 -15.33 17.15
C ILE A 77 -13.98 -15.31 15.62
N LEU A 78 -14.42 -14.22 15.00
CA LEU A 78 -14.35 -14.05 13.55
C LEU A 78 -12.90 -14.13 13.07
N TRP A 79 -11.96 -13.51 13.78
CA TRP A 79 -10.54 -13.59 13.45
C TRP A 79 -10.03 -15.03 13.43
N ILE A 80 -10.34 -15.84 14.45
CA ILE A 80 -9.96 -17.27 14.50
C ILE A 80 -10.56 -18.04 13.33
N VAL A 81 -11.83 -17.82 13.00
CA VAL A 81 -12.49 -18.46 11.84
C VAL A 81 -11.80 -18.07 10.53
N LEU A 82 -11.47 -16.80 10.34
CA LEU A 82 -10.76 -16.31 9.15
C LEU A 82 -9.35 -16.91 9.03
N LEU A 83 -8.67 -17.17 10.16
CA LEU A 83 -7.34 -17.77 10.16
C LEU A 83 -7.35 -19.29 10.01
N ILE A 84 -8.40 -20.00 10.44
CA ILE A 84 -8.43 -21.46 10.36
C ILE A 84 -8.81 -21.96 8.97
N VAL A 85 -9.61 -21.19 8.22
CA VAL A 85 -10.09 -21.58 6.88
C VAL A 85 -9.05 -21.17 5.80
N PRO A 86 -8.52 -22.10 4.98
CA PRO A 86 -7.45 -21.80 4.01
C PRO A 86 -7.78 -20.68 3.02
N VAL A 87 -9.00 -20.69 2.45
CA VAL A 87 -9.41 -19.67 1.46
C VAL A 87 -9.35 -18.25 2.01
N THR A 88 -9.58 -18.04 3.31
CA THR A 88 -9.49 -16.72 3.96
C THR A 88 -8.10 -16.47 4.56
N SER A 89 -7.49 -17.47 5.20
CA SER A 89 -6.23 -17.32 5.93
C SER A 89 -5.08 -16.88 5.04
N GLN A 90 -5.06 -17.27 3.76
CA GLN A 90 -4.05 -16.82 2.79
C GLN A 90 -3.99 -15.29 2.65
N PHE A 91 -5.07 -14.58 2.97
CA PHE A 91 -5.14 -13.12 3.01
C PHE A 91 -4.98 -12.58 4.44
N PHE A 92 -5.78 -13.07 5.39
CA PHE A 92 -5.84 -12.50 6.73
C PHE A 92 -4.58 -12.76 7.55
N PHE A 93 -3.95 -13.92 7.38
CA PHE A 93 -2.73 -14.25 8.13
C PHE A 93 -1.57 -13.30 7.77
N PRO A 94 -1.19 -13.09 6.48
CA PRO A 94 -0.21 -12.07 6.12
C PRO A 94 -0.60 -10.63 6.47
N ALA A 95 -1.90 -10.32 6.48
CA ALA A 95 -2.41 -8.99 6.82
C ALA A 95 -2.49 -8.73 8.33
N THR A 96 -2.17 -9.71 9.18
CA THR A 96 -2.19 -9.59 10.65
C THR A 96 -1.54 -8.29 11.16
N PRO A 97 -0.36 -7.86 10.67
CA PRO A 97 0.27 -6.61 11.11
C PRO A 97 -0.57 -5.36 10.85
N ILE A 98 -1.35 -5.33 9.75
CA ILE A 98 -2.26 -4.24 9.43
C ILE A 98 -3.46 -4.26 10.40
N PHE A 99 -4.03 -5.43 10.66
CA PHE A 99 -5.18 -5.54 11.55
C PHE A 99 -4.85 -5.20 13.00
N ILE A 100 -3.68 -5.59 13.51
CA ILE A 100 -3.25 -5.17 14.85
C ILE A 100 -2.95 -3.66 14.91
N TYR A 101 -2.43 -3.07 13.84
CA TYR A 101 -2.31 -1.61 13.71
C TYR A 101 -3.69 -0.94 13.84
N LEU A 102 -4.68 -1.37 13.05
CA LEU A 102 -6.03 -0.80 13.07
C LEU A 102 -6.72 -1.00 14.44
N LEU A 103 -6.54 -2.17 15.05
CA LEU A 103 -7.03 -2.45 16.40
C LEU A 103 -6.39 -1.51 17.43
N SER A 104 -5.09 -1.29 17.34
CA SER A 104 -4.35 -0.38 18.23
C SER A 104 -4.82 1.07 18.05
N PHE A 105 -4.94 1.54 16.82
CA PHE A 105 -5.44 2.87 16.50
C PHE A 105 -6.85 3.08 17.05
N TYR A 106 -7.77 2.16 16.75
CA TYR A 106 -9.15 2.23 17.22
C TYR A 106 -9.25 2.23 18.74
N SER A 107 -8.53 1.31 19.38
CA SER A 107 -8.63 1.03 20.82
C SER A 107 -7.88 2.05 21.66
N SER A 108 -6.94 2.80 21.07
CA SER A 108 -6.20 3.87 21.74
C SER A 108 -7.13 4.85 22.46
N ARG A 109 -8.36 5.09 21.96
CA ARG A 109 -9.36 5.98 22.58
C ARG A 109 -9.79 5.54 23.99
N PHE A 110 -9.70 4.25 24.30
CA PHE A 110 -10.14 3.68 25.59
C PHE A 110 -9.04 3.65 26.65
N VAL A 111 -7.81 4.06 26.30
CA VAL A 111 -6.76 4.26 27.31
C VAL A 111 -7.18 5.43 28.21
N SER A 112 -7.27 5.20 29.52
CA SER A 112 -7.72 6.21 30.48
C SER A 112 -6.79 7.43 30.50
N ALA A 113 -7.36 8.61 30.68
CA ALA A 113 -6.59 9.86 30.67
C ALA A 113 -5.53 9.92 31.78
N GLU A 114 -5.73 9.21 32.90
CA GLU A 114 -4.83 9.18 34.06
C GLU A 114 -3.48 8.52 33.77
N VAL A 115 -3.45 7.52 32.88
CA VAL A 115 -2.22 6.78 32.54
C VAL A 115 -1.56 7.29 31.26
N ARG A 116 -2.22 8.20 30.54
CA ARG A 116 -1.67 8.74 29.30
C ARG A 116 -0.57 9.77 29.58
N PRO A 117 0.50 9.81 28.76
CA PRO A 117 1.52 10.84 28.87
C PRO A 117 0.96 12.24 28.67
N VAL A 118 1.68 13.24 29.20
CA VAL A 118 1.37 14.65 28.93
C VAL A 118 1.58 14.93 27.43
N VAL A 119 0.61 15.60 26.83
CA VAL A 119 0.67 16.00 25.41
C VAL A 119 1.71 17.10 25.23
N SER A 120 2.64 16.86 24.32
CA SER A 120 3.63 17.86 23.93
C SER A 120 3.04 18.86 22.93
N VAL A 121 2.80 20.09 23.40
CA VAL A 121 2.25 21.17 22.56
C VAL A 121 3.34 22.07 21.95
N SER A 122 4.53 22.09 22.53
CA SER A 122 5.61 22.99 22.12
C SER A 122 6.74 22.32 21.35
N LEU A 123 6.92 20.99 21.47
CA LEU A 123 8.08 20.31 20.91
C LEU A 123 8.16 20.44 19.39
N LEU A 124 7.11 20.08 18.65
CA LEU A 124 7.15 20.11 17.18
C LEU A 124 7.30 21.54 16.62
N PRO A 125 6.53 22.55 17.09
CA PRO A 125 6.77 23.95 16.69
C PRO A 125 8.19 24.44 16.99
N THR A 126 8.73 24.06 18.15
CA THR A 126 10.09 24.45 18.55
C THR A 126 11.13 23.80 17.63
N LEU A 127 10.97 22.51 17.33
CA LEU A 127 11.87 21.80 16.42
C LEU A 127 11.81 22.37 15.00
N GLU A 128 10.63 22.73 14.49
CA GLU A 128 10.55 23.42 13.18
C GLU A 128 11.27 24.76 13.21
N SER A 129 11.04 25.57 14.24
CA SER A 129 11.66 26.89 14.37
C SER A 129 13.19 26.79 14.47
N VAL A 130 13.71 25.82 15.23
CA VAL A 130 15.15 25.61 15.42
C VAL A 130 15.80 25.02 14.17
N LEU A 131 15.18 24.05 13.50
CA LEU A 131 15.78 23.34 12.37
C LEU A 131 15.62 24.08 11.04
N TYR A 132 14.50 24.77 10.84
CA TYR A 132 14.15 25.39 9.56
C TYR A 132 14.10 26.92 9.61
N GLY A 133 14.24 27.52 10.80
CA GLY A 133 14.21 28.98 10.99
C GLY A 133 12.81 29.59 10.84
N ALA A 134 11.78 28.77 10.66
CA ALA A 134 10.39 29.20 10.51
C ALA A 134 9.42 28.04 10.85
N ASN A 135 8.20 28.40 11.26
CA ASN A 135 7.08 27.46 11.30
C ASN A 135 6.53 27.33 9.86
N ILE A 136 7.05 26.37 9.11
CA ILE A 136 6.71 26.17 7.69
C ILE A 136 5.23 25.87 7.55
N SER A 137 4.70 25.11 8.50
CA SER A 137 3.29 24.74 8.54
C SER A 137 2.41 25.99 8.64
N ASP A 138 2.73 26.91 9.55
CA ASP A 138 2.04 28.20 9.70
C ASP A 138 2.08 29.03 8.42
N ILE A 139 3.24 29.15 7.76
CA ILE A 139 3.35 29.87 6.48
C ILE A 139 2.41 29.29 5.42
N LEU A 140 2.37 27.96 5.28
CA LEU A 140 1.51 27.30 4.30
C LEU A 140 0.02 27.51 4.59
N THR A 141 -0.38 27.69 5.85
CA THR A 141 -1.78 27.96 6.21
C THR A 141 -2.29 29.33 5.74
N ARG A 142 -1.38 30.29 5.52
CA ARG A 142 -1.72 31.66 5.15
C ARG A 142 -2.04 31.80 3.66
N PHE A 143 -1.59 30.86 2.83
CA PHE A 143 -1.76 30.89 1.38
C PHE A 143 -2.70 29.78 0.91
N THR A 144 -4.00 29.93 1.22
CA THR A 144 -5.02 28.95 0.86
C THR A 144 -5.80 29.34 -0.39
N HIS A 145 -6.21 28.36 -1.18
CA HIS A 145 -7.00 28.56 -2.39
C HIS A 145 -7.87 27.32 -2.68
N PRO A 146 -9.12 27.45 -3.17
CA PRO A 146 -10.01 26.30 -3.40
C PRO A 146 -9.42 25.21 -4.31
N ILE A 147 -8.65 25.60 -5.33
CA ILE A 147 -7.94 24.62 -6.19
C ILE A 147 -6.88 23.84 -5.41
N LEU A 148 -6.11 24.53 -4.56
CA LEU A 148 -5.10 23.89 -3.72
C LEU A 148 -5.77 23.01 -2.65
N ASP A 149 -6.93 23.40 -2.14
CA ASP A 149 -7.74 22.58 -1.24
C ASP A 149 -8.11 21.25 -1.90
N VAL A 150 -8.60 21.27 -3.13
CA VAL A 150 -8.93 20.03 -3.87
C VAL A 150 -7.68 19.19 -4.16
N ILE A 151 -6.57 19.82 -4.57
CA ILE A 151 -5.30 19.11 -4.83
C ILE A 151 -4.76 18.44 -3.55
N ALA A 152 -4.85 19.12 -2.40
CA ALA A 152 -4.44 18.56 -1.12
C ALA A 152 -5.40 17.46 -0.65
N TRP A 153 -6.70 17.68 -0.84
CA TRP A 153 -7.77 16.79 -0.42
C TRP A 153 -7.77 15.44 -1.13
N ILE A 154 -7.44 15.36 -2.42
CA ILE A 154 -7.45 14.07 -3.12
C ILE A 154 -6.50 13.05 -2.47
N PRO A 155 -5.19 13.32 -2.30
CA PRO A 155 -4.28 12.40 -1.63
C PRO A 155 -4.54 12.33 -0.11
N TYR A 156 -4.82 13.45 0.56
CA TYR A 156 -4.97 13.49 2.01
C TYR A 156 -6.35 13.07 2.51
N GLY A 157 -7.44 13.48 1.89
CA GLY A 157 -8.80 13.17 2.33
C GLY A 157 -9.33 11.82 1.84
N VAL A 158 -8.78 11.29 0.75
CA VAL A 158 -9.26 10.06 0.07
C VAL A 158 -8.13 9.05 -0.17
N GLY A 159 -7.04 9.51 -0.77
CA GLY A 159 -5.96 8.67 -1.26
C GLY A 159 -5.29 7.83 -0.18
N HIS A 160 -4.87 8.44 0.94
CA HIS A 160 -4.13 7.70 1.97
C HIS A 160 -4.92 6.55 2.62
N PHE A 161 -6.26 6.57 2.55
CA PHE A 161 -7.10 5.45 3.01
C PHE A 161 -7.22 4.33 1.98
N THR A 162 -7.15 4.65 0.69
CA THR A 162 -7.49 3.75 -0.42
C THR A 162 -6.27 3.21 -1.14
N ILE A 163 -5.23 4.02 -1.31
CA ILE A 163 -4.00 3.70 -2.04
C ILE A 163 -3.25 2.50 -1.43
N PRO A 164 -3.15 2.29 -0.10
CA PRO A 164 -2.50 1.10 0.44
C PRO A 164 -3.13 -0.22 -0.06
N PHE A 165 -4.46 -0.24 -0.20
CA PHE A 165 -5.20 -1.38 -0.73
C PHE A 165 -5.00 -1.53 -2.25
N VAL A 166 -4.95 -0.41 -2.98
CA VAL A 166 -4.66 -0.41 -4.41
C VAL A 166 -3.24 -0.94 -4.68
N VAL A 167 -2.24 -0.52 -3.90
CA VAL A 167 -0.87 -1.03 -3.95
C VAL A 167 -0.85 -2.53 -3.63
N GLY A 168 -1.53 -2.96 -2.58
CA GLY A 168 -1.65 -4.39 -2.25
C GLY A 168 -2.27 -5.22 -3.38
N ALA A 169 -3.38 -4.76 -3.97
CA ALA A 169 -4.02 -5.42 -5.10
C ALA A 169 -3.14 -5.42 -6.35
N PHE A 170 -2.44 -4.32 -6.63
CA PHE A 170 -1.54 -4.21 -7.77
C PHE A 170 -0.33 -5.13 -7.63
N VAL A 171 0.28 -5.19 -6.44
CA VAL A 171 1.35 -6.14 -6.10
C VAL A 171 0.85 -7.57 -6.21
N TRP A 172 -0.34 -7.88 -5.71
CA TRP A 172 -0.96 -9.20 -5.87
C TRP A 172 -1.08 -9.57 -7.35
N LEU A 173 -1.58 -8.68 -8.21
CA LEU A 173 -1.75 -8.99 -9.64
C LEU A 173 -0.41 -9.27 -10.35
N PHE A 174 0.62 -8.45 -10.08
CA PHE A 174 1.80 -8.38 -10.93
C PHE A 174 3.10 -8.86 -10.29
N ARG A 175 3.11 -9.28 -9.03
CA ARG A 175 4.31 -9.75 -8.31
C ARG A 175 4.03 -11.02 -7.53
N ASP A 176 5.12 -11.70 -7.17
CA ASP A 176 5.07 -12.94 -6.41
C ASP A 176 4.39 -12.76 -5.05
N VAL A 177 3.75 -13.82 -4.54
CA VAL A 177 3.03 -13.78 -3.26
C VAL A 177 3.93 -13.41 -2.09
N ARG A 178 5.25 -13.71 -2.16
CA ARG A 178 6.22 -13.29 -1.14
C ARG A 178 6.33 -11.77 -1.06
N ILE A 179 6.26 -11.08 -2.19
CA ILE A 179 6.32 -9.61 -2.26
C ILE A 179 5.04 -9.02 -1.64
N LEU A 180 3.87 -9.61 -1.91
CA LEU A 180 2.62 -9.19 -1.26
C LEU A 180 2.68 -9.35 0.28
N LYS A 181 3.21 -10.48 0.76
CA LYS A 181 3.40 -10.74 2.20
C LYS A 181 4.37 -9.74 2.83
N LEU A 182 5.46 -9.41 2.13
CA LEU A 182 6.41 -8.38 2.52
C LEU A 182 5.72 -7.01 2.63
N TRP A 183 4.96 -6.60 1.61
CA TRP A 183 4.17 -5.36 1.62
C TRP A 183 3.28 -5.28 2.87
N ALA A 184 2.44 -6.30 3.07
CA ALA A 184 1.48 -6.31 4.17
C ALA A 184 2.17 -6.24 5.54
N SER A 185 3.30 -6.93 5.70
CA SER A 185 4.02 -6.96 6.97
C SER A 185 4.76 -5.66 7.25
N VAL A 186 5.53 -5.15 6.29
CA VAL A 186 6.31 -3.93 6.46
C VAL A 186 5.39 -2.72 6.63
N PHE A 187 4.35 -2.60 5.82
CA PHE A 187 3.37 -1.53 5.94
C PHE A 187 2.60 -1.60 7.28
N GLY A 188 2.17 -2.80 7.68
CA GLY A 188 1.43 -2.99 8.92
C GLY A 188 2.27 -2.72 10.18
N TYR A 189 3.49 -3.27 10.25
CA TYR A 189 4.36 -3.04 11.41
C TYR A 189 4.90 -1.61 11.50
N MET A 190 5.18 -0.96 10.36
CA MET A 190 5.56 0.46 10.36
C MET A 190 4.43 1.34 10.92
N ASN A 191 3.19 1.11 10.48
CA ASN A 191 2.03 1.84 10.99
C ASN A 191 1.74 1.50 12.47
N LEU A 192 1.86 0.23 12.87
CA LEU A 192 1.73 -0.19 14.26
C LEU A 192 2.73 0.55 15.14
N THR A 193 4.00 0.59 14.74
CA THR A 193 5.05 1.31 15.46
C THR A 193 4.74 2.80 15.56
N GLY A 194 4.29 3.44 14.48
CA GLY A 194 3.91 4.85 14.54
C GLY A 194 2.74 5.12 15.50
N VAL A 195 1.70 4.27 15.52
CA VAL A 195 0.61 4.39 16.51
C VAL A 195 1.10 4.21 17.93
N LEU A 196 1.95 3.22 18.18
CA LEU A 196 2.52 3.01 19.52
C LEU A 196 3.36 4.20 19.96
N ILE A 197 4.13 4.81 19.06
CA ILE A 197 4.86 6.05 19.35
C ILE A 197 3.89 7.18 19.66
N GLN A 198 2.84 7.37 18.88
CA GLN A 198 1.85 8.43 19.10
C GLN A 198 1.09 8.29 20.43
N ILE A 199 0.88 7.05 20.91
CA ILE A 199 0.30 6.77 22.22
C ILE A 199 1.28 7.10 23.35
N LEU A 200 2.56 6.73 23.19
CA LEU A 200 3.61 6.89 24.21
C LEU A 200 4.24 8.29 24.22
N PHE A 201 4.15 9.00 23.10
CA PHE A 201 4.75 10.31 22.88
C PHE A 201 3.79 11.23 22.10
N PRO A 202 2.64 11.57 22.71
CA PRO A 202 1.61 12.37 22.07
C PRO A 202 2.11 13.79 21.82
N CYS A 203 1.96 14.26 20.59
CA CYS A 203 2.34 15.60 20.16
C CYS A 203 1.15 16.28 19.48
N ALA A 204 0.91 17.55 19.83
CA ALA A 204 -0.15 18.32 19.23
C ALA A 204 0.19 18.68 17.77
N PRO A 205 -0.78 18.59 16.84
CA PRO A 205 -0.62 18.99 15.43
C PRO A 205 -0.76 20.52 15.22
N PRO A 206 -0.44 21.06 14.03
CA PRO A 206 -0.49 22.50 13.74
C PRO A 206 -1.86 23.14 13.97
N TRP A 207 -2.96 22.47 13.65
CA TRP A 207 -4.30 23.02 13.90
C TRP A 207 -4.52 23.34 15.38
N TYR A 208 -3.86 22.62 16.30
CA TYR A 208 -3.98 22.88 17.73
C TYR A 208 -3.30 24.19 18.10
N GLU A 209 -2.08 24.40 17.61
CA GLU A 209 -1.32 25.65 17.82
C GLU A 209 -2.10 26.86 17.27
N VAL A 210 -2.70 26.72 16.08
CA VAL A 210 -3.50 27.79 15.46
C VAL A 210 -4.71 28.20 16.31
N ILE A 211 -5.36 27.24 16.98
CA ILE A 211 -6.59 27.50 17.76
C ILE A 211 -6.29 27.88 19.21
N TYR A 212 -5.33 27.20 19.83
CA TYR A 212 -5.10 27.21 21.28
C TYR A 212 -3.70 27.75 21.66
N GLY A 213 -2.86 28.08 20.68
CA GLY A 213 -1.46 28.40 20.92
C GLY A 213 -0.71 27.25 21.61
N LEU A 214 0.16 27.59 22.55
CA LEU A 214 0.93 26.62 23.34
C LEU A 214 0.26 26.30 24.69
N THR A 215 -1.05 26.52 24.81
CA THR A 215 -1.76 26.21 26.05
C THR A 215 -1.77 24.69 26.31
N PRO A 216 -1.61 24.22 27.56
CA PRO A 216 -1.58 22.80 27.86
C PRO A 216 -2.82 22.06 27.36
N ALA A 217 -2.61 21.01 26.57
CA ALA A 217 -3.67 20.16 26.06
C ALA A 217 -4.16 19.15 27.10
N ASN A 218 -5.39 18.66 26.94
CA ASN A 218 -5.95 17.59 27.75
C ASN A 218 -6.78 16.61 26.91
N TYR A 219 -6.92 15.37 27.38
CA TYR A 219 -7.60 14.29 26.65
C TYR A 219 -9.14 14.42 26.56
N GLY A 220 -9.74 15.44 27.17
CA GLY A 220 -11.14 15.80 26.96
C GLY A 220 -11.38 16.63 25.70
N MET A 221 -10.32 17.16 25.09
CA MET A 221 -10.41 17.98 23.88
C MET A 221 -10.79 17.13 22.66
N LYS A 222 -11.65 17.69 21.82
CA LYS A 222 -12.03 17.09 20.53
C LYS A 222 -10.99 17.41 19.46
N GLY A 223 -10.86 16.53 18.47
CA GLY A 223 -10.04 16.80 17.30
C GLY A 223 -10.65 17.88 16.40
N SER A 224 -9.82 18.46 15.54
CA SER A 224 -10.23 19.45 14.55
C SER A 224 -9.99 18.91 13.13
N PRO A 225 -10.90 19.19 12.18
CA PRO A 225 -10.65 18.91 10.77
C PRO A 225 -9.55 19.80 10.16
N GLY A 226 -9.01 20.78 10.90
CA GLY A 226 -7.97 21.66 10.38
C GLY A 226 -8.37 22.33 9.07
N GLY A 227 -7.48 22.29 8.07
CA GLY A 227 -7.76 22.80 6.74
C GLY A 227 -8.87 22.07 5.98
N LEU A 228 -9.22 20.82 6.35
CA LEU A 228 -10.30 20.08 5.70
C LEU A 228 -11.68 20.67 5.97
N ALA A 229 -11.83 21.56 6.96
CA ALA A 229 -13.07 22.33 7.13
C ALA A 229 -13.46 23.10 5.86
N ARG A 230 -12.47 23.50 5.05
CA ARG A 230 -12.72 24.16 3.76
C ARG A 230 -13.32 23.21 2.73
N ILE A 231 -12.99 21.92 2.78
CA ILE A 231 -13.60 20.90 1.91
C ILE A 231 -15.03 20.59 2.33
N ASP A 232 -15.27 20.46 3.64
CA ASP A 232 -16.62 20.34 4.19
C ASP A 232 -17.50 21.50 3.70
N ALA A 233 -17.00 22.74 3.78
CA ALA A 233 -17.71 23.93 3.29
C ALA A 233 -17.91 23.92 1.76
N LEU A 234 -16.89 23.53 0.99
CA LEU A 234 -16.94 23.46 -0.48
C LEU A 234 -17.96 22.43 -0.99
N LEU A 235 -18.09 21.30 -0.28
CA LEU A 235 -18.98 20.20 -0.65
C LEU A 235 -20.35 20.26 0.06
N HIS A 236 -20.55 21.24 0.94
CA HIS A 236 -21.72 21.33 1.81
C HIS A 236 -21.96 20.06 2.65
N THR A 237 -20.89 19.51 3.21
CA THR A 237 -20.94 18.33 4.10
C THR A 237 -20.33 18.65 5.47
N SER A 238 -20.42 17.70 6.39
CA SER A 238 -19.74 17.76 7.69
C SER A 238 -18.88 16.52 7.93
N MET A 239 -18.43 15.87 6.85
CA MET A 239 -17.80 14.56 6.91
C MET A 239 -16.49 14.62 7.69
N TYR A 240 -15.62 15.58 7.37
CA TYR A 240 -14.31 15.71 8.02
C TYR A 240 -14.43 16.27 9.42
N SER A 241 -15.33 17.22 9.64
CA SER A 241 -15.65 17.74 10.97
C SER A 241 -16.10 16.62 11.91
N ALA A 242 -16.98 15.72 11.44
CA ALA A 242 -17.41 14.57 12.22
C ALA A 242 -16.30 13.53 12.41
N ALA A 243 -15.53 13.22 11.37
CA ALA A 243 -14.47 12.22 11.42
C ALA A 243 -13.34 12.64 12.39
N PHE A 244 -12.81 13.85 12.24
CA PHE A 244 -11.73 14.35 13.07
C PHE A 244 -12.18 14.69 14.49
N GLY A 245 -13.41 15.20 14.65
CA GLY A 245 -14.02 15.42 15.97
C GLY A 245 -14.15 14.13 16.80
N ASN A 246 -14.26 12.97 16.14
CA ASN A 246 -14.33 11.65 16.76
C ASN A 246 -13.06 10.80 16.57
N SER A 247 -11.94 11.43 16.20
CA SER A 247 -10.67 10.72 16.04
C SER A 247 -10.28 9.99 17.34
N PRO A 248 -9.89 8.71 17.28
CA PRO A 248 -9.37 7.98 18.44
C PRO A 248 -8.12 8.62 19.06
N MET A 249 -7.39 9.38 18.26
CA MET A 249 -6.06 9.89 18.57
C MET A 249 -5.93 11.32 18.06
N VAL A 250 -6.29 12.26 18.94
CA VAL A 250 -6.31 13.70 18.64
C VAL A 250 -4.89 14.28 18.57
N PHE A 251 -4.00 13.83 19.46
CA PHE A 251 -2.64 14.35 19.62
C PHE A 251 -1.58 13.37 19.09
N GLY A 252 -1.87 12.72 17.96
CA GLY A 252 -0.99 11.76 17.31
C GLY A 252 -0.18 12.35 16.16
N ALA A 253 0.34 13.58 16.28
CA ALA A 253 1.06 14.21 15.16
C ALA A 253 2.39 13.51 14.83
N PHE A 254 3.12 13.05 15.86
CA PHE A 254 4.48 12.52 15.70
C PHE A 254 4.56 11.00 15.87
N PRO A 255 5.22 10.27 14.94
CA PRO A 255 5.61 10.70 13.60
C PRO A 255 4.38 10.77 12.67
N SER A 256 4.51 11.41 11.50
CA SER A 256 3.42 11.43 10.53
C SER A 256 3.23 10.07 9.85
N LEU A 257 2.13 9.39 10.18
CA LEU A 257 1.74 8.13 9.51
C LEU A 257 1.28 8.34 8.07
N HIS A 258 0.78 9.53 7.72
CA HIS A 258 0.49 9.87 6.32
C HIS A 258 1.77 9.91 5.49
N ALA A 259 2.80 10.60 5.98
CA ALA A 259 4.11 10.65 5.33
C ALA A 259 4.76 9.26 5.30
N GLY A 260 4.73 8.52 6.41
CA GLY A 260 5.24 7.16 6.49
C GLY A 260 4.57 6.21 5.48
N SER A 261 3.23 6.25 5.38
CA SER A 261 2.48 5.42 4.43
C SER A 261 2.81 5.77 2.98
N ALA A 262 2.80 7.04 2.60
CA ALA A 262 3.15 7.43 1.21
C ALA A 262 4.62 7.17 0.87
N THR A 263 5.53 7.31 1.83
CA THR A 263 6.94 6.91 1.64
C THR A 263 7.04 5.41 1.38
N MET A 264 6.31 4.59 2.16
CA MET A 264 6.33 3.14 2.02
C MET A 264 5.77 2.73 0.66
N GLU A 265 4.65 3.33 0.25
CA GLU A 265 4.07 3.15 -1.09
C GLU A 265 5.08 3.54 -2.19
N ALA A 266 5.74 4.68 -2.06
CA ALA A 266 6.72 5.15 -3.04
C ALA A 266 7.95 4.25 -3.12
N LEU A 267 8.53 3.85 -1.97
CA LEU A 267 9.66 2.92 -1.93
C LEU A 267 9.29 1.57 -2.55
N PHE A 268 8.13 1.02 -2.16
CA PHE A 268 7.71 -0.29 -2.62
C PHE A 268 7.43 -0.29 -4.13
N ILE A 269 6.67 0.68 -4.62
CA ILE A 269 6.39 0.79 -6.05
C ILE A 269 7.66 1.15 -6.83
N ALA A 270 8.52 2.04 -6.36
CA ALA A 270 9.75 2.38 -7.06
C ALA A 270 10.74 1.20 -7.16
N HIS A 271 10.78 0.34 -6.13
CA HIS A 271 11.65 -0.83 -6.10
C HIS A 271 11.12 -1.97 -6.97
N PHE A 272 9.84 -2.33 -6.79
CA PHE A 272 9.24 -3.46 -7.49
C PHE A 272 8.69 -3.10 -8.87
N PHE A 273 8.46 -1.82 -9.18
CA PHE A 273 7.94 -1.32 -10.46
C PHE A 273 8.66 0.00 -10.85
N PRO A 274 9.97 -0.06 -11.19
CA PRO A 274 10.80 1.13 -11.37
C PRO A 274 10.32 2.09 -12.46
N GLN A 275 9.51 1.62 -13.41
CA GLN A 275 8.87 2.47 -14.42
C GLN A 275 7.82 3.44 -13.83
N MET A 276 7.34 3.19 -12.61
CA MET A 276 6.33 4.02 -11.92
C MET A 276 6.96 4.98 -10.90
N SER A 277 8.26 4.90 -10.64
CA SER A 277 8.97 5.64 -9.59
C SER A 277 8.66 7.14 -9.58
N LYS A 278 8.69 7.78 -10.76
CA LYS A 278 8.40 9.22 -10.87
C LYS A 278 7.02 9.57 -10.33
N PHE A 279 5.99 8.79 -10.69
CA PHE A 279 4.61 9.09 -10.33
C PHE A 279 4.35 8.91 -8.84
N VAL A 280 4.89 7.85 -8.24
CA VAL A 280 4.69 7.59 -6.81
C VAL A 280 5.45 8.57 -5.92
N TRP A 281 6.65 9.02 -6.33
CA TRP A 281 7.36 10.06 -5.60
C TRP A 281 6.72 11.44 -5.74
N VAL A 282 6.13 11.75 -6.90
CA VAL A 282 5.29 12.96 -7.06
C VAL A 282 4.09 12.91 -6.12
N TYR A 283 3.38 11.77 -6.08
CA TYR A 283 2.27 11.58 -5.14
C TYR A 283 2.72 11.77 -3.67
N ALA A 284 3.81 11.14 -3.26
CA ALA A 284 4.31 11.26 -1.89
C ALA A 284 4.66 12.73 -1.54
N GLY A 285 5.33 13.44 -2.46
CA GLY A 285 5.63 14.86 -2.29
C GLY A 285 4.38 15.73 -2.17
N ILE A 286 3.34 15.47 -2.97
CA ILE A 286 2.06 16.18 -2.86
C ILE A 286 1.39 15.86 -1.52
N LEU A 287 1.42 14.60 -1.06
CA LEU A 287 0.82 14.24 0.23
C LEU A 287 1.55 14.92 1.40
N TYR A 288 2.89 15.00 1.38
CA TYR A 288 3.65 15.69 2.43
C TYR A 288 3.27 17.17 2.51
N TRP A 289 3.20 17.82 1.36
CA TRP A 289 2.71 19.20 1.29
C TRP A 289 1.27 19.30 1.79
N ALA A 290 0.38 18.40 1.37
CA ALA A 290 -1.02 18.39 1.77
C ALA A 290 -1.21 18.26 3.29
N THR A 291 -0.42 17.43 3.97
CA THR A 291 -0.51 17.25 5.42
C THR A 291 -0.20 18.54 6.18
N MET A 292 0.75 19.35 5.68
CA MET A 292 1.09 20.65 6.27
C MET A 292 0.10 21.74 5.87
N TYR A 293 -0.27 21.81 4.58
CA TYR A 293 -1.25 22.75 4.04
C TYR A 293 -2.64 22.62 4.68
N LEU A 294 -3.02 21.40 5.06
CA LEU A 294 -4.26 21.10 5.78
C LEU A 294 -4.11 21.13 7.30
N THR A 295 -2.98 21.61 7.82
CA THR A 295 -2.71 21.85 9.26
C THR A 295 -2.71 20.61 10.16
N HIS A 296 -2.42 19.44 9.60
CA HIS A 296 -2.39 18.19 10.36
C HIS A 296 -1.00 17.75 10.81
N HIS A 297 0.05 18.25 10.18
CA HIS A 297 1.43 17.81 10.46
C HIS A 297 2.43 18.94 10.31
N TYR A 298 3.47 18.89 11.14
CA TYR A 298 4.68 19.68 10.98
C TYR A 298 5.66 18.99 10.02
N LEU A 299 6.47 19.73 9.28
CA LEU A 299 7.51 19.17 8.42
C LEU A 299 8.44 18.20 9.17
N ILE A 300 8.78 18.49 10.42
CA ILE A 300 9.65 17.60 11.20
C ILE A 300 9.01 16.22 11.42
N ASP A 301 7.72 16.16 11.71
CA ASP A 301 7.03 14.88 11.91
C ASP A 301 6.77 14.14 10.59
N VAL A 302 6.63 14.87 9.47
CA VAL A 302 6.61 14.34 8.10
C VAL A 302 7.94 13.67 7.76
N VAL A 303 9.06 14.36 8.01
CA VAL A 303 10.41 13.82 7.79
C VAL A 303 10.66 12.58 8.64
N CYS A 304 10.30 12.61 9.92
CA CYS A 304 10.45 11.45 10.80
C CYS A 304 9.58 10.25 10.34
N GLY A 305 8.35 10.50 9.87
CA GLY A 305 7.51 9.46 9.26
C GLY A 305 8.15 8.82 8.03
N ALA A 306 8.72 9.64 7.14
CA ALA A 306 9.43 9.15 5.96
C ALA A 306 10.68 8.34 6.34
N CYS A 307 11.51 8.83 7.26
CA CYS A 307 12.68 8.11 7.77
C CYS A 307 12.31 6.76 8.40
N MET A 308 11.23 6.72 9.20
CA MET A 308 10.73 5.48 9.79
C MET A 308 10.34 4.48 8.70
N SER A 309 9.60 4.91 7.68
CA SER A 309 9.25 4.07 6.53
C SER A 309 10.49 3.54 5.80
N THR A 310 11.46 4.40 5.52
CA THR A 310 12.73 4.00 4.88
C THR A 310 13.48 2.95 5.70
N MET A 311 13.56 3.14 7.02
CA MET A 311 14.17 2.17 7.92
C MET A 311 13.46 0.81 7.86
N PHE A 312 12.13 0.79 8.01
CA PHE A 312 11.34 -0.45 7.94
C PHE A 312 11.51 -1.16 6.59
N PHE A 313 11.45 -0.42 5.48
CA PHE A 313 11.62 -0.98 4.15
C PHE A 313 12.96 -1.70 3.99
N TYR A 314 14.08 -1.04 4.30
CA TYR A 314 15.41 -1.63 4.09
C TYR A 314 15.79 -2.70 5.12
N LEU A 315 15.29 -2.62 6.36
CA LEU A 315 15.53 -3.65 7.36
C LEU A 315 14.80 -4.96 7.04
N TRP A 316 13.64 -4.87 6.38
CA TRP A 316 12.82 -6.04 6.07
C TRP A 316 12.96 -6.54 4.64
N LEU A 317 13.56 -5.76 3.74
CA LEU A 317 13.79 -6.16 2.35
C LEU A 317 14.79 -7.33 2.29
N PRO A 318 14.37 -8.54 1.88
CA PRO A 318 15.25 -9.70 1.78
C PRO A 318 16.38 -9.47 0.77
N ASP A 319 17.55 -10.04 1.04
CA ASP A 319 18.75 -9.86 0.20
C ASP A 319 18.54 -10.31 -1.25
N ASP A 320 17.82 -11.40 -1.46
CA ASP A 320 17.49 -11.93 -2.80
C ASP A 320 16.57 -10.99 -3.59
N LEU A 321 15.82 -10.14 -2.91
CA LEU A 321 14.92 -9.15 -3.52
C LEU A 321 15.55 -7.76 -3.67
N LYS A 322 16.81 -7.54 -3.29
CA LYS A 322 17.49 -6.24 -3.44
C LYS A 322 17.85 -5.93 -4.89
N SER A 323 18.15 -6.94 -5.71
CA SER A 323 18.47 -6.72 -7.12
C SER A 323 17.21 -6.39 -7.92
N THR A 324 17.28 -5.40 -8.81
CA THR A 324 16.14 -5.02 -9.66
C THR A 324 15.65 -6.19 -10.51
N ALA A 325 16.55 -7.04 -11.00
CA ALA A 325 16.19 -8.21 -11.80
C ALA A 325 15.32 -9.20 -11.00
N ALA A 326 15.72 -9.52 -9.78
CA ALA A 326 14.94 -10.41 -8.92
C ALA A 326 13.62 -9.77 -8.46
N ALA A 327 13.65 -8.49 -8.07
CA ALA A 327 12.48 -7.76 -7.58
C ALA A 327 11.38 -7.61 -8.65
N THR A 328 11.76 -7.46 -9.93
CA THR A 328 10.81 -7.17 -11.01
C THR A 328 10.29 -8.41 -11.74
N THR A 329 10.70 -9.61 -11.30
CA THR A 329 10.28 -10.87 -11.91
C THR A 329 8.75 -11.07 -11.74
N PRO A 330 8.00 -11.34 -12.83
CA PRO A 330 6.56 -11.56 -12.76
C PRO A 330 6.23 -12.90 -12.07
N PRO A 331 4.98 -13.08 -11.60
CA PRO A 331 4.52 -14.37 -11.08
C PRO A 331 4.74 -15.49 -12.12
N PRO A 332 5.18 -16.70 -11.71
CA PRO A 332 5.42 -17.81 -12.63
C PRO A 332 4.21 -18.16 -13.51
N ASN A 333 3.01 -17.97 -12.96
CA ASN A 333 1.75 -18.28 -13.64
C ASN A 333 1.35 -17.16 -14.62
N LEU A 334 1.80 -15.92 -14.38
CA LEU A 334 1.55 -14.82 -15.30
C LEU A 334 2.40 -14.95 -16.57
N SER A 335 3.66 -15.36 -16.42
CA SER A 335 4.51 -15.70 -17.58
C SER A 335 3.94 -16.88 -18.36
N SER A 336 3.40 -17.88 -17.66
CA SER A 336 2.73 -19.05 -18.23
C SER A 336 1.49 -18.69 -19.07
N PHE A 337 0.62 -17.79 -18.57
CA PHE A 337 -0.51 -17.25 -19.34
C PHE A 337 -0.07 -16.37 -20.53
N ALA A 338 1.08 -15.69 -20.43
CA ALA A 338 1.63 -14.87 -21.51
C ALA A 338 2.32 -15.70 -22.59
N THR A 339 2.86 -16.89 -22.26
CA THR A 339 3.56 -17.79 -23.19
C THR A 339 2.76 -19.03 -23.59
N GLY A 340 1.53 -19.19 -23.08
CA GLY A 340 0.68 -20.38 -23.34
C GLY A 340 1.17 -21.68 -22.67
N TYR A 341 2.09 -21.59 -21.71
CA TYR A 341 2.70 -22.76 -21.07
C TYR A 341 1.92 -23.14 -19.80
N GLN A 342 1.31 -24.33 -19.72
CA GLN A 342 0.69 -24.84 -18.48
C GLN A 342 1.72 -25.62 -17.66
N ARG A 343 1.92 -25.25 -16.38
CA ARG A 343 2.79 -25.99 -15.46
C ARG A 343 2.15 -27.33 -15.04
N SER A 344 2.99 -28.35 -14.86
CA SER A 344 2.54 -29.65 -14.35
C SER A 344 2.12 -29.56 -12.87
N LYS A 345 1.23 -30.45 -12.43
CA LYS A 345 0.77 -30.53 -11.02
C LYS A 345 1.91 -30.60 -10.00
N TYR A 346 3.06 -31.14 -10.39
CA TYR A 346 4.23 -31.29 -9.52
C TYR A 346 4.88 -29.94 -9.21
N GLU A 347 4.93 -29.01 -10.17
CA GLU A 347 5.46 -27.65 -9.96
C GLU A 347 4.50 -26.75 -9.16
N VAL A 348 3.21 -27.06 -9.15
CA VAL A 348 2.19 -26.29 -8.41
C VAL A 348 2.20 -26.62 -6.93
N TYR A 349 2.46 -27.88 -6.58
CA TYR A 349 2.47 -28.38 -5.20
C TYR A 349 3.87 -28.55 -4.61
N ASP A 350 4.91 -28.09 -5.32
CA ASP A 350 6.32 -28.24 -4.94
C ASP A 350 6.68 -29.72 -4.63
N LEU A 351 6.20 -30.61 -5.49
CA LEU A 351 6.45 -32.05 -5.43
C LEU A 351 7.56 -32.43 -6.43
N GLU A 352 8.35 -33.45 -6.11
CA GLU A 352 9.34 -33.99 -7.06
C GLU A 352 8.63 -34.59 -8.29
N ASP A 353 9.02 -34.16 -9.50
CA ASP A 353 8.50 -34.72 -10.76
C ASP A 353 9.18 -36.06 -11.05
N PRO A 354 8.45 -37.19 -11.10
CA PRO A 354 9.03 -38.52 -11.33
C PRO A 354 9.81 -38.64 -12.65
N ARG A 355 9.54 -37.76 -13.62
CA ARG A 355 10.20 -37.77 -14.94
C ARG A 355 11.59 -37.15 -14.92
N ARG A 356 11.92 -36.34 -13.91
CA ARG A 356 13.27 -35.78 -13.73
C ARG A 356 14.24 -36.75 -13.05
N ALA A 357 13.74 -37.85 -12.49
CA ALA A 357 14.55 -38.87 -11.82
C ALA A 357 15.07 -39.96 -12.78
N ALA A 358 14.61 -39.99 -14.04
CA ALA A 358 15.08 -40.95 -15.03
C ALA A 358 16.31 -40.41 -15.80
N PRO A 359 17.36 -41.21 -16.00
CA PRO A 359 18.51 -40.79 -16.80
C PRO A 359 18.10 -40.56 -18.26
N PRO A 360 18.76 -39.62 -18.98
CA PRO A 360 18.34 -39.23 -20.32
C PRO A 360 18.60 -40.37 -21.30
N SER A 361 17.57 -41.13 -21.66
CA SER A 361 17.60 -41.97 -22.87
C SER A 361 17.39 -41.08 -24.08
N ALA A 362 18.28 -41.23 -25.06
CA ALA A 362 18.29 -40.48 -26.29
C ALA A 362 17.00 -40.70 -27.10
N GLY A 363 16.39 -39.61 -27.54
CA GLY A 363 15.43 -39.61 -28.66
C GLY A 363 13.96 -39.68 -28.28
N ALA A 364 13.40 -38.57 -27.79
CA ALA A 364 12.00 -38.23 -28.01
C ALA A 364 11.79 -36.72 -27.77
N MET A 365 12.00 -35.90 -28.80
CA MET A 365 11.19 -34.69 -28.93
C MET A 365 9.80 -35.17 -29.36
N LEU A 366 8.84 -35.15 -28.45
CA LEU A 366 7.44 -35.31 -28.80
C LEU A 366 6.68 -34.04 -28.42
N ASP A 367 5.86 -33.66 -29.38
CA ASP A 367 5.16 -32.41 -29.57
C ASP A 367 4.14 -32.13 -28.45
N ALA A 368 3.97 -30.87 -28.10
CA ALA A 368 3.07 -30.43 -27.01
C ALA A 368 1.62 -30.22 -27.49
N ALA A 369 1.14 -31.07 -28.41
CA ALA A 369 -0.12 -30.86 -29.11
C ALA A 369 -1.19 -31.94 -28.90
N ASP A 370 -0.95 -32.97 -28.09
CA ASP A 370 -1.99 -33.94 -27.72
C ASP A 370 -2.17 -33.95 -26.20
N PHE A 371 -3.31 -33.44 -25.72
CA PHE A 371 -4.10 -33.95 -24.58
C PHE A 371 -5.25 -32.97 -24.33
N ASP A 372 -6.23 -32.96 -25.24
CA ASP A 372 -7.62 -32.69 -24.87
C ASP A 372 -8.12 -33.92 -24.13
N VAL A 373 -8.57 -33.75 -22.88
CA VAL A 373 -9.33 -34.79 -22.17
C VAL A 373 -10.80 -34.46 -22.36
N GLU A 374 -11.36 -34.91 -23.48
CA GLU A 374 -12.80 -35.15 -23.60
C GLU A 374 -13.13 -36.46 -22.86
N SER A 375 -14.24 -36.43 -22.11
CA SER A 375 -14.75 -37.55 -21.34
C SER A 375 -15.30 -38.65 -22.27
N ASP A 376 -14.81 -39.87 -22.06
CA ASP A 376 -15.22 -41.12 -22.70
C ASP A 376 -16.76 -41.29 -22.79
N ASP A 377 -17.24 -41.68 -23.97
CA ASP A 377 -18.31 -42.67 -24.14
C ASP A 377 -18.16 -43.37 -25.52
N GLU A 378 -17.83 -44.65 -25.43
CA GLU A 378 -18.23 -45.79 -26.29
C GLU A 378 -17.71 -46.03 -27.74
N GLU A 379 -17.38 -47.32 -27.88
CA GLU A 379 -17.43 -48.23 -29.04
C GLU A 379 -16.28 -48.34 -30.07
N VAL A 380 -16.05 -49.61 -30.41
CA VAL A 380 -14.90 -50.24 -31.06
C VAL A 380 -15.27 -50.57 -32.51
N ASP A 381 -14.42 -50.31 -33.52
CA ASP A 381 -14.15 -51.32 -34.57
C ASP A 381 -12.92 -51.05 -35.47
N ILE A 382 -12.38 -52.15 -35.95
CA ILE A 382 -11.16 -52.45 -36.73
C ILE A 382 -11.19 -51.96 -38.19
N THR A 383 -10.06 -51.45 -38.73
CA THR A 383 -9.33 -51.98 -39.92
C THR A 383 -8.26 -51.04 -40.53
N TYR A 384 -7.02 -51.56 -40.57
CA TYR A 384 -6.09 -51.67 -41.72
C TYR A 384 -5.43 -50.45 -42.44
N ARG A 385 -4.09 -50.59 -42.57
CA ARG A 385 -3.10 -50.13 -43.57
C ARG A 385 -2.26 -48.84 -43.37
N SER A 386 -0.95 -49.07 -43.46
CA SER A 386 0.21 -48.18 -43.68
C SER A 386 0.78 -48.49 -45.09
N PRO A 387 1.83 -47.84 -45.65
CA PRO A 387 2.45 -46.51 -45.37
C PRO A 387 2.99 -45.73 -46.64
N VAL A 388 3.74 -44.63 -46.38
CA VAL A 388 4.89 -44.01 -47.12
C VAL A 388 4.69 -42.99 -48.31
N PRO A 389 5.72 -42.17 -48.72
CA PRO A 389 5.65 -40.69 -48.74
C PRO A 389 6.18 -40.04 -50.06
N GLY A 390 6.40 -38.71 -50.07
CA GLY A 390 7.22 -38.03 -51.09
C GLY A 390 7.08 -36.50 -50.99
N THR A 391 8.12 -35.74 -50.58
CA THR A 391 9.26 -35.19 -51.33
C THR A 391 9.07 -33.78 -51.91
N ALA A 392 10.07 -32.94 -51.59
CA ALA A 392 10.69 -31.87 -52.39
C ALA A 392 10.04 -30.46 -52.44
N SER A 393 10.65 -29.57 -51.64
CA SER A 393 11.32 -28.30 -52.01
C SER A 393 11.00 -27.63 -53.36
N PHE A 394 10.86 -26.30 -53.38
CA PHE A 394 11.60 -25.42 -54.30
C PHE A 394 11.65 -23.95 -53.83
N LEU A 395 12.81 -23.34 -54.09
CA LEU A 395 13.23 -21.94 -53.92
C LEU A 395 12.65 -21.02 -55.00
N GLN A 396 12.42 -19.73 -54.68
CA GLN A 396 12.89 -18.59 -55.49
C GLN A 396 12.71 -17.26 -54.71
N GLN A 397 13.74 -16.46 -54.37
CA GLN A 397 14.70 -15.63 -55.12
C GLN A 397 14.22 -14.20 -55.45
N GLN A 398 15.10 -13.23 -55.08
CA GLN A 398 15.26 -11.85 -55.61
C GLN A 398 14.17 -10.79 -55.30
N GLN A 399 14.44 -9.49 -55.08
CA GLN A 399 15.53 -8.64 -55.61
C GLN A 399 15.70 -7.30 -54.83
N GLN A 400 16.96 -6.85 -54.71
CA GLN A 400 17.54 -5.48 -54.78
C GLN A 400 16.87 -4.26 -54.08
N GLN A 401 17.52 -3.64 -53.08
CA GLN A 401 18.55 -2.57 -53.12
C GLN A 401 18.03 -1.12 -53.31
N LYS A 402 18.27 -0.25 -52.30
CA LYS A 402 19.06 1.00 -52.46
C LYS A 402 19.35 1.69 -51.11
N ALA A 403 20.51 2.34 -51.08
CA ALA A 403 21.20 2.91 -49.93
C ALA A 403 21.01 4.43 -49.76
N GLY A 404 21.34 4.97 -48.59
CA GLY A 404 21.56 6.41 -48.33
C GLY A 404 21.76 6.73 -46.85
N GLY A 405 22.96 7.16 -46.45
CA GLY A 405 23.42 7.35 -45.07
C GLY A 405 23.08 8.71 -44.39
N PRO A 406 23.91 9.22 -43.44
CA PRO A 406 23.44 9.48 -42.07
C PRO A 406 23.72 10.90 -41.51
N LYS A 407 23.27 11.10 -40.25
CA LYS A 407 23.75 12.00 -39.17
C LYS A 407 22.98 13.30 -38.88
N GLY A 408 22.83 13.60 -37.58
CA GLY A 408 22.67 14.96 -37.06
C GLY A 408 22.06 15.06 -35.65
N HIS A 409 22.90 15.08 -34.62
CA HIS A 409 22.56 15.45 -33.23
C HIS A 409 22.18 16.94 -33.10
N ARG A 410 21.34 17.31 -32.12
CA ARG A 410 21.38 18.63 -31.47
C ARG A 410 20.80 18.63 -30.04
N HIS A 411 21.33 19.58 -29.28
CA HIS A 411 21.45 19.66 -27.82
C HIS A 411 20.23 20.19 -27.05
N THR A 412 20.26 19.83 -25.77
CA THR A 412 19.70 20.40 -24.53
C THR A 412 19.59 21.93 -24.44
N ALA A 413 18.56 22.41 -23.75
CA ALA A 413 18.59 23.64 -22.94
C ALA A 413 17.73 23.48 -21.67
N SER A 414 18.36 23.84 -20.55
CA SER A 414 17.85 23.88 -19.18
C SER A 414 17.16 25.21 -18.91
N ILE A 415 16.06 25.22 -18.14
CA ILE A 415 15.45 26.43 -17.59
C ILE A 415 15.44 26.31 -16.08
N ALA A 416 16.42 26.97 -15.46
CA ALA A 416 16.47 27.30 -14.05
C ALA A 416 16.77 28.81 -13.98
N SER A 417 15.75 29.64 -13.78
CA SER A 417 15.94 31.06 -13.42
C SER A 417 14.61 31.75 -13.07
N LEU A 418 13.96 31.39 -11.96
CA LEU A 418 12.95 32.27 -11.34
C LEU A 418 12.97 32.09 -9.82
N ILE A 419 14.01 32.65 -9.19
CA ILE A 419 14.02 32.98 -7.75
C ILE A 419 14.64 34.37 -7.62
N ARG A 420 13.81 35.37 -7.31
CA ARG A 420 14.02 36.49 -6.37
C ARG A 420 13.16 37.71 -6.73
N GLY A 421 12.59 38.32 -5.70
CA GLY A 421 12.07 39.69 -5.75
C GLY A 421 10.99 39.95 -4.71
N ASP A 422 11.40 40.09 -3.45
CA ASP A 422 10.60 40.74 -2.39
C ASP A 422 10.21 42.17 -2.79
N GLU A 423 9.03 42.61 -2.33
CA GLU A 423 8.69 43.96 -1.83
C GLU A 423 7.20 44.26 -2.08
N ARG A 424 6.39 44.23 -1.01
CA ARG A 424 5.27 45.16 -0.79
C ARG A 424 4.81 45.08 0.68
N GLY A 425 4.82 46.26 1.31
CA GLY A 425 4.45 46.51 2.70
C GLY A 425 2.95 46.51 2.97
N PRO A 426 2.51 46.96 4.17
CA PRO A 426 1.55 46.21 4.95
C PRO A 426 0.25 46.98 5.18
N GLU A 427 -0.78 46.75 4.36
CA GLU A 427 -2.13 47.24 4.63
C GLU A 427 -3.13 46.21 4.12
N ASP A 428 -3.68 45.40 5.02
CA ASP A 428 -5.08 44.95 5.01
C ASP A 428 -5.37 44.16 6.28
N GLY A 429 -5.93 44.88 7.24
CA GLY A 429 -6.34 44.39 8.55
C GLY A 429 -7.55 43.47 8.46
N TRP A 430 -7.43 42.30 9.08
CA TRP A 430 -8.55 41.41 9.33
C TRP A 430 -9.44 41.98 10.45
N SER A 431 -10.74 42.09 10.18
CA SER A 431 -11.78 42.38 11.19
C SER A 431 -12.51 41.10 11.60
N PRO A 432 -12.71 40.82 12.90
CA PRO A 432 -13.48 39.66 13.34
C PRO A 432 -14.99 39.95 13.33
N VAL A 433 -15.76 39.08 12.68
CA VAL A 433 -17.22 39.07 12.71
C VAL A 433 -17.70 38.66 14.11
N ARG A 434 -18.25 39.61 14.87
CA ARG A 434 -19.01 39.34 16.09
C ARG A 434 -20.43 38.89 15.73
N GLY A 435 -20.77 37.66 16.04
CA GLY A 435 -22.14 37.16 16.03
C GLY A 435 -22.89 37.66 17.28
N SER A 436 -23.95 38.44 17.06
CA SER A 436 -24.91 38.87 18.07
C SER A 436 -25.89 37.74 18.37
N PHE A 437 -26.04 37.35 19.65
CA PHE A 437 -27.27 36.69 20.12
C PHE A 437 -27.80 37.44 21.34
N LYS A 438 -29.04 37.93 21.15
CA LYS A 438 -29.87 38.61 22.14
C LYS A 438 -30.24 37.66 23.28
N GLY A 439 -30.25 38.20 24.49
CA GLY A 439 -30.78 37.53 25.66
C GLY A 439 -32.30 37.42 25.66
N SER A 440 -32.79 36.44 26.40
CA SER A 440 -34.16 36.37 26.92
C SER A 440 -34.07 36.09 28.42
N ARG A 441 -34.58 37.02 29.23
CA ARG A 441 -34.94 36.80 30.64
C ARG A 441 -36.16 35.88 30.68
N VAL A 442 -36.16 34.88 31.55
CA VAL A 442 -36.97 34.80 32.80
C VAL A 442 -36.16 33.99 33.79
#